data_AF-A0A8C3GI10-F1
#
_entry.id   AF-A0A8C3GI10-F1
#
_cell.length_a   1.000
_cell.length_b   1.000
_cell.length_c   1.000
_cell.angle_alpha   90.00
_cell.angle_beta   90.00
_cell.angle_gamma   90.00
#
_symmetry.space_group_name_H-M   'P 1'
#
loop_
_entity.id
_entity.type
_entity.pdbx_description
1 polymer ?
#
loop_
_entity_poly.entity_id
_entity_poly.type
_entity_poly.pdbx_seq_one_letter_code
_entity_poly.pdbx_strand_id
1 'polypeptide(L)'
;MAGLSPGLAALLCALQVQAAGRGAAVTQELLQEGFHRDLLVKVDLGETGEWAGGCTVVARSHLPPGIYVDPYELSSLQQHNLTKAVLIPDVVDVEAPEYSATDLVVLLYLERDPRCSRCFRGALPVHVRYHQPAGDGEEALVALKSPEVLVCCCDDHLSTESWKPADVEAPCSGKRDYPCQWYSAAHKPAYEELTLQVPVGLKQHSALVCVVTLLATVFCSSLILAAVCKHGHFFPLVTC
;
A
#
# COMPACT_ATOMS: atom_id res chain seq x y z
N MET A 1 -43.36 -40.73 -4.91
CA MET A 1 -43.96 -39.53 -4.31
C MET A 1 -42.90 -38.96 -3.37
N ALA A 2 -42.04 -38.07 -3.86
CA ALA A 2 -42.26 -36.61 -3.86
C ALA A 2 -42.64 -36.15 -2.44
N GLY A 3 -41.91 -35.31 -1.73
CA GLY A 3 -40.80 -34.43 -2.07
C GLY A 3 -40.89 -33.29 -1.07
N LEU A 4 -39.86 -33.09 -0.25
CA LEU A 4 -39.76 -31.96 0.66
C LEU A 4 -38.35 -31.41 0.54
N SER A 5 -38.24 -30.28 -0.15
CA SER A 5 -37.13 -29.34 0.02
C SER A 5 -37.75 -27.97 0.27
N PRO A 6 -37.25 -27.27 1.29
CA PRO A 6 -36.84 -25.91 1.05
C PRO A 6 -35.46 -25.65 1.66
N GLY A 7 -34.72 -24.70 1.09
CA GLY A 7 -33.61 -24.06 1.77
C GLY A 7 -32.33 -23.99 0.95
N LEU A 8 -32.33 -23.15 -0.10
CA LEU A 8 -31.10 -22.55 -0.62
C LEU A 8 -30.57 -21.60 0.46
N ALA A 9 -29.59 -22.07 1.23
CA ALA A 9 -28.75 -21.25 2.09
C ALA A 9 -27.34 -21.22 1.50
N ALA A 10 -26.78 -20.01 1.45
CA ALA A 10 -25.55 -19.63 0.81
C ALA A 10 -24.33 -20.48 1.21
N LEU A 11 -23.49 -20.79 0.22
CA LEU A 11 -22.07 -21.06 0.45
C LEU A 11 -21.26 -20.17 -0.51
N LEU A 12 -20.85 -19.00 -0.01
CA LEU A 12 -19.69 -18.30 -0.53
C LEU A 12 -18.47 -19.16 -0.20
N CYS A 13 -17.89 -19.80 -1.22
CA CYS A 13 -16.62 -20.49 -1.11
C CYS A 13 -15.50 -19.47 -0.83
N ALA A 14 -15.16 -19.27 0.43
CA ALA A 14 -13.83 -18.80 0.79
C ALA A 14 -12.87 -19.98 0.60
N LEU A 15 -12.14 -20.01 -0.53
CA LEU A 15 -11.02 -20.92 -0.70
C LEU A 15 -9.89 -20.47 0.24
N GLN A 16 -9.83 -21.08 1.43
CA GLN A 16 -8.62 -21.07 2.25
C GLN A 16 -7.74 -22.23 1.78
N VAL A 17 -6.72 -21.92 0.98
CA VAL A 17 -5.67 -22.90 0.63
C VAL A 17 -4.56 -22.80 1.68
N GLN A 18 -4.53 -23.75 2.61
CA GLN A 18 -3.38 -23.99 3.48
C GLN A 18 -2.45 -25.00 2.82
N ALA A 19 -1.28 -24.55 2.40
CA ALA A 19 -0.19 -25.42 2.01
C ALA A 19 0.87 -25.43 3.13
N ALA A 20 0.97 -26.57 3.82
CA ALA A 20 2.04 -26.86 4.77
C ALA A 20 3.38 -26.94 4.03
N GLY A 21 4.24 -25.94 4.26
CA GLY A 21 5.65 -25.95 3.87
C GLY A 21 6.47 -25.29 4.97
N ARG A 22 7.65 -25.84 5.26
CA ARG A 22 8.59 -25.49 6.36
C ARG A 22 9.22 -24.07 6.30
N GLY A 23 8.55 -23.07 5.73
CA GLY A 23 9.04 -21.70 5.62
C GLY A 23 8.04 -20.70 6.17
N ALA A 24 8.47 -19.44 6.37
CA ALA A 24 7.57 -18.37 6.77
C ALA A 24 6.47 -18.18 5.70
N ALA A 25 5.23 -18.00 6.14
CA ALA A 25 4.09 -17.70 5.30
C ALA A 25 3.77 -16.20 5.40
N VAL A 26 3.54 -15.55 4.27
CA VAL A 26 3.25 -14.13 4.19
C VAL A 26 1.94 -13.93 3.46
N THR A 27 1.09 -13.06 4.00
CA THR A 27 -0.17 -12.67 3.39
C THR A 27 -0.26 -11.16 3.36
N GLN A 28 -0.64 -10.62 2.21
CA GLN A 28 -0.92 -9.21 2.01
C GLN A 28 -2.39 -9.04 1.59
N GLU A 29 -3.05 -8.05 2.17
CA GLU A 29 -4.44 -7.71 1.89
C GLU A 29 -4.54 -6.19 1.77
N LEU A 30 -5.24 -5.69 0.75
CA LEU A 30 -5.66 -4.29 0.67
C LEU A 30 -7.07 -4.18 1.24
N LEU A 31 -7.23 -3.38 2.28
CA LEU A 31 -8.50 -3.12 2.93
C LEU A 31 -9.08 -1.78 2.48
N GLN A 32 -10.36 -1.57 2.80
CA GLN A 32 -11.15 -0.39 2.45
C GLN A 32 -11.40 -0.24 0.94
N GLU A 33 -12.06 0.84 0.51
CA GLU A 33 -12.39 1.16 -0.90
C GLU A 33 -11.90 2.56 -1.31
N GLY A 34 -11.68 2.77 -2.62
CA GLY A 34 -11.21 4.05 -3.19
C GLY A 34 -9.70 4.14 -3.45
N PHE A 35 -9.15 5.36 -3.41
CA PHE A 35 -7.73 5.65 -3.68
C PHE A 35 -6.88 5.68 -2.41
N HIS A 36 -7.51 5.70 -1.24
CA HIS A 36 -6.85 5.52 0.06
C HIS A 36 -7.24 4.14 0.60
N ARG A 37 -6.24 3.32 0.92
CA ARG A 37 -6.42 1.91 1.33
C ARG A 37 -5.49 1.60 2.49
N ASP A 38 -5.80 0.57 3.25
CA ASP A 38 -4.85 0.02 4.22
C ASP A 38 -4.20 -1.26 3.67
N LEU A 39 -2.87 -1.28 3.56
CA LEU A 39 -2.11 -2.48 3.28
C LEU A 39 -1.86 -3.25 4.58
N LEU A 40 -2.58 -4.35 4.78
CA LEU A 40 -2.40 -5.27 5.89
C LEU A 40 -1.41 -6.36 5.50
N VAL A 41 -0.32 -6.46 6.26
CA VAL A 41 0.68 -7.53 6.11
C VAL A 41 0.61 -8.45 7.32
N LYS A 42 0.49 -9.76 7.07
CA LYS A 42 0.51 -10.81 8.08
C LYS A 42 1.66 -11.77 7.76
N VAL A 43 2.44 -12.12 8.77
CA VAL A 43 3.57 -13.04 8.67
C VAL A 43 3.43 -14.12 9.73
N ASP A 44 3.47 -15.38 9.31
CA ASP A 44 3.61 -16.53 10.20
C ASP A 44 5.01 -17.12 9.98
N LEU A 45 5.87 -17.09 11.00
CA LEU A 45 7.24 -17.60 10.91
C LEU A 45 7.34 -19.14 10.92
N GLY A 46 6.22 -19.86 11.08
CA GLY A 46 6.18 -21.32 11.08
C GLY A 46 6.89 -21.97 12.27
N GLU A 47 7.22 -23.26 12.15
CA GLU A 47 7.96 -24.02 13.19
C GLU A 47 9.39 -23.52 13.42
N THR A 48 9.94 -22.77 12.46
CA THR A 48 11.27 -22.12 12.58
C THR A 48 11.25 -20.94 13.57
N GLY A 49 10.06 -20.52 14.04
CA GLY A 49 9.85 -19.32 14.86
C GLY A 49 9.88 -19.50 16.39
N GLU A 50 10.29 -20.65 16.94
CA GLU A 50 10.38 -20.85 18.41
C GLU A 50 11.29 -19.81 19.10
N TRP A 51 12.20 -19.18 18.34
CA TRP A 51 13.15 -18.16 18.79
C TRP A 51 12.59 -16.73 18.82
N ALA A 52 11.35 -16.50 18.37
CA ALA A 52 10.89 -15.16 18.09
C ALA A 52 10.71 -14.28 19.35
N GLY A 53 10.72 -14.86 20.56
CA GLY A 53 10.61 -14.12 21.82
C GLY A 53 11.71 -13.06 21.96
N GLY A 54 11.37 -11.79 21.71
CA GLY A 54 12.32 -10.68 21.77
C GLY A 54 12.92 -10.23 20.42
N CYS A 55 12.55 -10.86 19.30
CA CYS A 55 12.97 -10.44 17.97
C CYS A 55 12.07 -9.36 17.37
N THR A 56 12.66 -8.50 16.55
CA THR A 56 11.94 -7.54 15.71
C THR A 56 11.70 -8.16 14.34
N VAL A 57 10.46 -8.09 13.84
CA VAL A 57 10.10 -8.58 12.51
C VAL A 57 9.68 -7.41 11.65
N VAL A 58 10.23 -7.32 10.44
CA VAL A 58 9.96 -6.26 9.47
C VAL A 58 9.53 -6.89 8.15
N ALA A 59 8.50 -6.32 7.53
CA ALA A 59 8.16 -6.58 6.15
C ALA A 59 8.74 -5.47 5.27
N ARG A 60 9.65 -5.83 4.36
CA ARG A 60 10.20 -4.93 3.35
C ARG A 60 9.39 -5.04 2.07
N SER A 61 8.63 -4.00 1.76
CA SER A 61 7.80 -3.91 0.56
C SER A 61 8.43 -2.97 -0.45
N HIS A 62 8.45 -3.37 -1.71
CA HIS A 62 8.70 -2.48 -2.84
C HIS A 62 7.37 -2.03 -3.40
N LEU A 63 7.05 -0.75 -3.26
CA LEU A 63 5.85 -0.14 -3.81
C LEU A 63 6.14 0.38 -5.22
N PRO A 64 5.37 -0.05 -6.23
CA PRO A 64 5.51 0.47 -7.59
C PRO A 64 5.04 1.94 -7.67
N PRO A 65 5.36 2.68 -8.74
CA PRO A 65 5.05 4.11 -8.85
C PRO A 65 3.55 4.42 -8.72
N GLY A 66 2.66 3.47 -9.04
CA GLY A 66 1.22 3.65 -8.94
C GLY A 66 0.66 3.72 -7.52
N ILE A 67 1.44 3.40 -6.48
CA ILE A 67 1.03 3.46 -5.08
C ILE A 67 2.13 4.11 -4.23
N TYR A 68 1.75 4.89 -3.23
CA TYR A 68 2.69 5.50 -2.29
C TYR A 68 2.15 5.49 -0.86
N VAL A 69 3.00 5.88 0.09
CA VAL A 69 2.62 6.13 1.49
C VAL A 69 2.78 7.62 1.73
N ASP A 70 1.74 8.27 2.26
CA ASP A 70 1.83 9.68 2.63
C ASP A 70 2.74 9.83 3.87
N PRO A 71 3.87 10.55 3.77
CA PRO A 71 4.80 10.72 4.89
C PRO A 71 4.19 11.52 6.05
N TYR A 72 3.24 12.41 5.79
CA TYR A 72 2.54 13.19 6.82
C TYR A 72 1.55 12.34 7.60
N GLU A 73 0.78 11.50 6.89
CA GLU A 73 -0.11 10.52 7.52
C GLU A 73 0.68 9.51 8.35
N LEU A 74 1.77 8.96 7.79
CA LEU A 74 2.64 8.02 8.49
C LEU A 74 3.23 8.65 9.76
N SER A 75 3.70 9.90 9.68
CA SER A 75 4.24 10.62 10.83
C SER A 75 3.20 10.75 11.96
N SER A 76 1.95 11.05 11.61
CA SER A 76 0.84 11.11 12.58
C SER A 76 0.60 9.76 13.24
N LEU A 77 0.53 8.67 12.46
CA LEU A 77 0.35 7.32 12.99
C LEU A 77 1.49 6.90 13.93
N GLN A 78 2.72 7.28 13.59
CA GLN A 78 3.90 7.01 14.42
C GLN A 78 3.88 7.78 15.74
N GLN A 79 3.43 9.04 15.74
CA GLN A 79 3.25 9.84 16.95
C GLN A 79 2.24 9.21 17.92
N HIS A 80 1.21 8.55 17.37
CA HIS A 80 0.19 7.84 18.15
C HIS A 80 0.52 6.36 18.43
N ASN A 81 1.70 5.88 18.05
CA ASN A 81 2.13 4.48 18.18
C ASN A 81 1.18 3.47 17.53
N LEU A 82 0.49 3.86 16.45
CA LEU A 82 -0.45 2.98 15.73
C LEU A 82 0.26 2.11 14.69
N THR A 83 1.29 2.66 14.05
CA THR A 83 2.11 1.98 13.04
C THR A 83 3.56 2.43 13.18
N LYS A 84 4.50 1.53 12.90
CA LYS A 84 5.94 1.84 12.83
C LYS A 84 6.47 1.42 11.46
N ALA A 85 6.89 2.38 10.65
CA ALA A 85 7.50 2.10 9.36
C ALA A 85 8.61 3.09 9.02
N VAL A 86 9.50 2.71 8.11
CA VAL A 86 10.52 3.60 7.51
C VAL A 86 10.29 3.64 6.00
N LEU A 87 10.29 4.84 5.43
CA LEU A 87 10.16 5.09 4.00
C LEU A 87 11.53 5.40 3.40
N ILE A 88 11.81 4.84 2.22
CA ILE A 88 13.04 5.08 1.46
C ILE A 88 12.67 5.29 -0.01
N PRO A 89 12.87 6.50 -0.57
CA PRO A 89 13.26 7.73 0.13
C PRO A 89 12.21 8.17 1.16
N ASP A 90 12.63 8.96 2.14
CA ASP A 90 11.79 9.55 3.18
C ASP A 90 10.96 10.74 2.68
N VAL A 91 11.37 11.35 1.57
CA VAL A 91 10.63 12.39 0.86
C VAL A 91 9.82 11.79 -0.27
N VAL A 92 8.51 11.99 -0.24
CA VAL A 92 7.55 11.53 -1.25
C VAL A 92 6.78 12.72 -1.79
N ASP A 93 6.82 12.93 -3.11
CA ASP A 93 5.92 13.88 -3.77
C ASP A 93 4.51 13.27 -3.78
N VAL A 94 3.60 13.83 -2.99
CA VAL A 94 2.22 13.34 -2.87
C VAL A 94 1.34 13.79 -4.04
N GLU A 95 1.78 14.78 -4.81
CA GLU A 95 1.05 15.33 -5.97
C GLU A 95 1.47 14.69 -7.29
N ALA A 96 2.64 14.05 -7.33
CA ALA A 96 3.12 13.36 -8.52
C ALA A 96 2.13 12.28 -9.01
N PRO A 97 1.80 12.23 -10.31
CA PRO A 97 1.10 11.09 -10.91
C PRO A 97 2.03 9.87 -11.07
N GLU A 98 1.45 8.72 -11.39
CA GLU A 98 2.18 7.45 -11.53
C GLU A 98 3.34 7.54 -12.53
N TYR A 99 3.09 8.10 -13.72
CA TYR A 99 4.07 8.15 -14.83
C TYR A 99 5.28 9.06 -14.59
N SER A 100 5.27 9.86 -13.51
CA SER A 100 6.41 10.68 -13.10
C SER A 100 6.96 10.31 -11.72
N ALA A 101 6.33 9.33 -11.05
CA ALA A 101 6.74 8.85 -9.75
C ALA A 101 7.81 7.76 -9.88
N THR A 102 8.49 7.47 -8.77
CA THR A 102 9.48 6.40 -8.65
C THR A 102 9.05 5.39 -7.61
N ASP A 103 9.61 4.19 -7.70
CA ASP A 103 9.43 3.14 -6.69
C ASP A 103 9.81 3.62 -5.29
N LEU A 104 9.12 3.11 -4.29
CA LEU A 104 9.35 3.39 -2.87
C LEU A 104 9.62 2.08 -2.14
N VAL A 105 10.58 2.08 -1.23
CA VAL A 105 10.80 0.96 -0.31
C VAL A 105 10.24 1.31 1.04
N VAL A 106 9.45 0.39 1.59
CA VAL A 106 8.88 0.54 2.93
C VAL A 106 9.33 -0.61 3.81
N LEU A 107 9.83 -0.27 4.99
CA LEU A 107 10.14 -1.22 6.06
C LEU A 107 9.06 -1.10 7.14
N LEU A 108 8.08 -2.00 7.12
CA LEU A 108 6.98 -2.03 8.09
C LEU A 108 7.34 -2.94 9.27
N TYR A 109 7.42 -2.38 10.48
CA TYR A 109 7.67 -3.14 11.71
C TYR A 109 6.37 -3.78 12.16
N LEU A 110 6.39 -5.11 12.29
CA LEU A 110 5.21 -5.90 12.60
C LEU A 110 5.09 -6.14 14.10
N GLU A 111 3.87 -6.07 14.60
CA GLU A 111 3.54 -6.41 15.97
C GLU A 111 3.17 -7.88 16.10
N ARG A 112 3.56 -8.50 17.21
CA ARG A 112 3.22 -9.89 17.50
C ARG A 112 1.72 -10.02 17.80
N ASP A 113 1.08 -11.04 17.22
CA ASP A 113 -0.30 -11.38 17.55
C ASP A 113 -0.38 -11.97 18.98
N PRO A 114 -1.26 -11.46 19.86
CA PRO A 114 -1.38 -11.96 21.23
C PRO A 114 -1.89 -13.40 21.32
N ARG A 115 -2.53 -13.93 20.27
CA ARG A 115 -3.11 -15.27 20.22
C ARG A 115 -2.20 -16.29 19.53
N CYS A 116 -1.15 -15.84 18.85
CA CYS A 116 -0.25 -16.69 18.10
C CYS A 116 1.19 -16.18 18.25
N SER A 117 2.02 -16.92 19.00
CA SER A 117 3.40 -16.54 19.34
C SER A 117 4.33 -16.34 18.12
N ARG A 118 4.01 -17.01 17.01
CA ARG A 118 4.75 -17.00 15.73
C ARG A 118 4.15 -16.05 14.68
N CYS A 119 2.99 -15.46 14.96
CA CYS A 119 2.28 -14.62 14.01
C CYS A 119 2.57 -13.14 14.30
N PHE A 120 2.76 -12.39 13.24
CA PHE A 120 3.02 -10.96 13.27
C PHE A 120 2.12 -10.26 12.26
N ARG A 121 1.72 -9.04 12.59
CA ARG A 121 0.86 -8.24 11.71
C ARG A 121 1.20 -6.77 11.82
N GLY A 122 0.97 -6.05 10.73
CA GLY A 122 1.09 -4.59 10.68
C GLY A 122 0.23 -4.06 9.54
N ALA A 123 -0.29 -2.86 9.71
CA ALA A 123 -1.06 -2.16 8.69
C ALA A 123 -0.40 -0.83 8.37
N LEU A 124 -0.48 -0.42 7.12
CA LEU A 124 0.08 0.82 6.61
C LEU A 124 -0.90 1.46 5.63
N PRO A 125 -1.24 2.75 5.78
CA PRO A 125 -2.05 3.44 4.79
C PRO A 125 -1.25 3.61 3.50
N VAL A 126 -1.89 3.31 2.38
CA VAL A 126 -1.34 3.48 1.04
C VAL A 126 -2.32 4.24 0.18
N HIS A 127 -1.77 5.05 -0.72
CA HIS A 127 -2.49 5.93 -1.61
C HIS A 127 -2.18 5.56 -3.05
N VAL A 128 -3.23 5.42 -3.86
CA VAL A 128 -3.13 5.17 -5.28
C VAL A 128 -2.87 6.48 -6.00
N ARG A 129 -1.94 6.48 -6.96
CA ARG A 129 -1.68 7.65 -7.80
C ARG A 129 -2.60 7.68 -9.00
N TYR A 130 -2.83 8.88 -9.53
CA TYR A 130 -3.48 9.03 -10.82
C TYR A 130 -2.59 8.48 -11.94
N HIS A 131 -3.18 7.65 -12.79
CA HIS A 131 -2.52 7.04 -13.94
C HIS A 131 -2.87 7.79 -15.22
N GLN A 132 -2.08 7.56 -16.27
CA GLN A 132 -2.42 8.07 -17.61
C GLN A 132 -3.72 7.43 -18.13
N PRO A 133 -4.46 8.14 -18.99
CA PRO A 133 -5.58 7.53 -19.68
C PRO A 133 -5.12 6.35 -20.55
N ALA A 134 -5.85 5.24 -20.47
CA ALA A 134 -5.53 4.04 -21.21
C ALA A 134 -5.92 4.15 -22.70
N GLY A 135 -5.17 3.46 -23.57
CA GLY A 135 -5.50 3.34 -24.99
C GLY A 135 -6.68 2.40 -25.23
N ASP A 136 -6.72 1.32 -24.47
CA ASP A 136 -7.72 0.26 -24.42
C ASP A 136 -8.00 -0.12 -22.96
N GLY A 137 -9.29 -0.23 -22.58
CA GLY A 137 -9.71 -0.49 -21.20
C GLY A 137 -9.94 0.77 -20.37
N GLU A 138 -10.69 0.62 -19.29
CA GLU A 138 -11.05 1.72 -18.36
C GLU A 138 -10.28 1.60 -17.03
N GLU A 139 -9.32 0.68 -16.94
CA GLU A 139 -8.57 0.40 -15.73
C GLU A 139 -7.07 0.22 -16.01
N ALA A 140 -6.24 0.71 -15.10
CA ALA A 140 -4.82 0.42 -15.01
C ALA A 140 -4.57 -0.57 -13.86
N LEU A 141 -3.58 -1.45 -14.04
CA LEU A 141 -3.22 -2.47 -13.04
C LEU A 141 -1.98 -2.04 -12.27
N VAL A 142 -2.07 -2.05 -10.94
CA VAL A 142 -0.93 -1.89 -10.05
C VAL A 142 -0.67 -3.20 -9.33
N ALA A 143 0.42 -3.87 -9.70
CA ALA A 143 0.83 -5.13 -9.07
C ALA A 143 1.76 -4.87 -7.88
N LEU A 144 1.33 -5.28 -6.69
CA LEU A 144 2.14 -5.25 -5.48
C LEU A 144 2.78 -6.62 -5.25
N LYS A 145 4.11 -6.63 -5.20
CA LYS A 145 4.89 -7.84 -4.95
C LYS A 145 4.82 -8.24 -3.48
N SER A 146 4.93 -9.55 -3.24
CA SER A 146 5.08 -10.09 -1.90
C SER A 146 6.30 -9.49 -1.20
N PRO A 147 6.21 -9.12 0.10
CA PRO A 147 7.25 -8.40 0.78
C PRO A 147 8.31 -9.37 1.31
N GLU A 148 9.55 -8.90 1.41
CA GLU A 148 10.61 -9.67 2.05
C GLU A 148 10.44 -9.62 3.57
N VAL A 149 10.47 -10.78 4.22
CA VAL A 149 10.43 -10.86 5.68
C VAL A 149 11.84 -10.80 6.23
N LEU A 150 12.09 -9.78 7.05
CA LEU A 150 13.33 -9.56 7.76
C LEU A 150 13.13 -9.77 9.25
N VAL A 151 14.08 -10.45 9.89
CA VAL A 151 14.06 -10.69 11.34
C VAL A 151 15.40 -10.21 11.91
N CYS A 152 15.31 -9.42 12.97
CA CYS A 152 16.44 -9.04 13.78
C CYS A 152 16.22 -9.56 15.19
N CYS A 153 16.91 -10.65 15.50
CA CYS A 153 16.96 -11.25 16.83
C CYS A 153 18.25 -10.83 17.49
N CYS A 154 18.18 -10.65 18.80
CA CYS A 154 19.33 -10.27 19.56
C CYS A 154 19.95 -11.51 20.28
N ASP A 155 19.28 -12.67 20.33
CA ASP A 155 19.91 -13.92 20.80
C ASP A 155 20.37 -14.76 19.57
N ASP A 156 21.63 -15.24 19.60
CA ASP A 156 22.43 -15.81 18.47
C ASP A 156 21.96 -17.15 17.88
N HIS A 157 20.71 -17.52 18.07
CA HIS A 157 20.26 -18.88 17.84
C HIS A 157 19.46 -19.12 16.55
N LEU A 158 19.54 -18.20 15.58
CA LEU A 158 18.94 -18.43 14.28
C LEU A 158 19.68 -19.57 13.56
N SER A 159 18.97 -20.69 13.34
CA SER A 159 19.52 -21.81 12.58
C SER A 159 19.79 -21.38 11.13
N THR A 160 21.06 -21.51 10.74
CA THR A 160 21.64 -20.91 9.53
C THR A 160 21.13 -21.52 8.21
N GLU A 161 20.35 -22.61 8.26
CA GLU A 161 19.88 -23.30 7.06
C GLU A 161 18.71 -22.61 6.35
N SER A 162 17.92 -21.77 7.05
CA SER A 162 16.70 -21.15 6.51
C SER A 162 16.74 -19.61 6.41
N TRP A 163 17.79 -18.99 6.94
CA TRP A 163 17.93 -17.54 7.06
C TRP A 163 19.26 -17.06 6.48
N LYS A 164 19.23 -15.98 5.70
CA LYS A 164 20.44 -15.38 5.13
C LYS A 164 20.66 -13.98 5.73
N PRO A 165 21.90 -13.57 6.03
CA PRO A 165 22.18 -12.19 6.41
C PRO A 165 21.66 -11.23 5.34
N ALA A 166 21.04 -10.14 5.78
CA ALA A 166 20.50 -9.09 4.92
C ALA A 166 21.18 -7.75 5.26
N ASP A 167 21.71 -7.08 4.24
CA ASP A 167 22.26 -5.74 4.38
C ASP A 167 21.12 -4.71 4.35
N VAL A 168 20.68 -4.27 5.54
CA VAL A 168 19.58 -3.31 5.70
C VAL A 168 19.97 -2.28 6.76
N GLU A 169 19.98 -1.01 6.36
CA GLU A 169 20.33 0.13 7.20
C GLU A 169 19.09 0.64 7.95
N ALA A 170 18.52 -0.23 8.80
CA ALA A 170 17.34 0.07 9.61
C ALA A 170 17.56 -0.28 11.09
N PRO A 171 17.08 0.54 12.04
CA PRO A 171 17.33 0.33 13.45
C PRO A 171 16.65 -0.95 13.96
N CYS A 172 17.45 -1.91 14.42
CA CYS A 172 16.92 -3.01 15.22
C CYS A 172 16.47 -2.47 16.58
N SER A 173 15.23 -2.74 16.99
CA SER A 173 14.71 -2.31 18.30
C SER A 173 15.27 -3.13 19.48
N GLY A 174 16.46 -3.71 19.33
CA GLY A 174 17.13 -4.54 20.33
C GLY A 174 17.62 -3.72 21.51
N LYS A 175 17.13 -4.02 22.71
CA LYS A 175 17.46 -3.30 23.96
C LYS A 175 18.86 -3.60 24.54
N ARG A 176 19.78 -4.22 23.81
CA ARG A 176 21.05 -4.73 24.38
C ARG A 176 22.27 -4.27 23.58
N ASP A 177 23.40 -4.13 24.26
CA ASP A 177 24.67 -3.49 23.82
C ASP A 177 25.45 -4.21 22.70
N TYR A 178 24.87 -5.19 22.01
CA TYR A 178 25.56 -5.95 20.95
C TYR A 178 24.96 -5.66 19.57
N PRO A 179 25.73 -5.87 18.49
CA PRO A 179 25.24 -5.61 17.14
C PRO A 179 24.16 -6.64 16.78
N CYS A 180 22.90 -6.21 16.67
CA CYS A 180 21.85 -7.04 16.10
C CYS A 180 21.90 -6.92 14.56
N GLN A 181 22.00 -8.04 13.84
CA GLN A 181 22.05 -8.12 12.37
C GLN A 181 20.69 -8.56 11.81
N TRP A 182 20.33 -8.03 10.64
CA TRP A 182 19.11 -8.44 9.93
C TRP A 182 19.32 -9.74 9.17
N TYR A 183 18.30 -10.60 9.20
CA TYR A 183 18.25 -11.84 8.46
C TYR A 183 16.98 -11.90 7.60
N SER A 184 17.10 -12.34 6.35
CA SER A 184 15.98 -12.55 5.45
C SER A 184 15.51 -14.00 5.47
N ALA A 185 14.20 -14.19 5.51
CA ALA A 185 13.58 -15.51 5.42
C ALA A 185 13.45 -15.91 3.95
N ALA A 186 13.86 -17.14 3.62
CA ALA A 186 13.34 -17.79 2.42
C ALA A 186 11.86 -18.14 2.65
N HIS A 187 10.97 -17.25 2.25
CA HIS A 187 9.53 -17.49 2.26
C HIS A 187 9.07 -17.90 0.87
N LYS A 188 8.01 -18.71 0.80
CA LYS A 188 7.34 -18.91 -0.48
C LYS A 188 6.55 -17.62 -0.75
N PRO A 189 6.82 -16.89 -1.85
CA PRO A 189 5.97 -15.77 -2.21
C PRO A 189 4.53 -16.27 -2.32
N ALA A 190 3.56 -15.44 -1.95
CA ALA A 190 2.18 -15.71 -2.28
C ALA A 190 2.09 -16.03 -3.78
N TYR A 191 1.33 -17.08 -4.15
CA TYR A 191 1.30 -17.60 -5.52
C TYR A 191 0.69 -16.59 -6.52
N GLU A 192 0.11 -15.50 -6.02
CA GLU A 192 -0.42 -14.39 -6.80
C GLU A 192 0.08 -13.05 -6.22
N GLU A 193 0.56 -12.18 -7.10
CA GLU A 193 0.84 -10.78 -6.77
C GLU A 193 -0.48 -10.06 -6.47
N LEU A 194 -0.50 -9.19 -5.47
CA LEU A 194 -1.70 -8.45 -5.12
C LEU A 194 -1.91 -7.33 -6.14
N THR A 195 -2.87 -7.50 -7.05
CA THR A 195 -3.16 -6.52 -8.10
C THR A 195 -4.33 -5.61 -7.72
N LEU A 196 -4.12 -4.30 -7.81
CA LEU A 196 -5.14 -3.28 -7.65
C LEU A 196 -5.56 -2.73 -9.02
N GLN A 197 -6.87 -2.64 -9.25
CA GLN A 197 -7.45 -2.03 -10.44
C GLN A 197 -7.73 -0.54 -10.16
N VAL A 198 -7.18 0.33 -11.00
CA VAL A 198 -7.29 1.79 -10.87
C VAL A 198 -8.09 2.33 -12.05
N PRO A 199 -9.25 2.97 -11.83
CA PRO A 199 -10.04 3.51 -12.93
C PRO A 199 -9.29 4.64 -13.64
N VAL A 200 -9.27 4.59 -14.97
CA VAL A 200 -8.61 5.58 -15.83
C VAL A 200 -9.53 6.04 -16.95
N GLY A 201 -9.28 7.26 -17.44
CA GLY A 201 -9.98 7.76 -18.61
C GLY A 201 -9.54 7.04 -19.89
N LEU A 202 -10.40 7.05 -20.91
CA LEU A 202 -10.04 6.58 -22.24
C LEU A 202 -9.34 7.67 -23.03
N LYS A 203 -8.17 7.37 -23.58
CA LYS A 203 -7.37 8.31 -24.39
C LYS A 203 -8.15 8.79 -25.62
N GLN A 204 -9.05 7.96 -26.16
CA GLN A 204 -9.92 8.30 -27.29
C GLN A 204 -10.85 9.49 -27.01
N HIS A 205 -11.24 9.70 -25.75
CA HIS A 205 -12.11 10.81 -25.36
C HIS A 205 -11.36 12.14 -25.18
N SER A 206 -10.03 12.15 -25.28
CA SER A 206 -9.20 13.33 -25.01
C SER A 206 -9.65 14.56 -25.79
N ALA A 207 -9.84 14.46 -27.11
CA ALA A 207 -10.26 15.59 -27.94
C ALA A 207 -11.64 16.14 -27.55
N LEU A 208 -12.60 15.25 -27.28
CA LEU A 208 -13.95 15.62 -26.84
C LEU A 208 -13.89 16.36 -25.50
N VAL A 209 -13.20 15.79 -24.51
CA VAL A 209 -13.04 16.40 -23.18
C VAL A 209 -12.39 17.77 -23.30
N CYS A 210 -11.29 17.89 -24.06
CA CYS A 210 -10.62 19.18 -24.25
C CYS A 210 -11.53 20.25 -24.85
N VAL A 211 -12.28 19.92 -25.91
CA VAL A 211 -13.19 20.88 -26.57
C VAL A 211 -14.32 21.31 -25.62
N VAL A 212 -14.96 20.35 -24.95
CA VAL A 212 -16.08 20.64 -24.03
C VAL A 212 -15.60 21.48 -22.84
N THR A 213 -14.46 21.12 -22.24
CA THR A 213 -13.86 21.89 -21.15
C THR A 213 -13.53 23.31 -21.60
N LEU A 214 -12.90 23.49 -22.76
CA LEU A 214 -12.56 24.82 -23.27
C LEU A 214 -13.81 25.68 -23.50
N LEU A 215 -14.86 25.13 -24.12
CA LEU A 215 -16.12 25.85 -24.34
C LEU A 215 -16.78 26.22 -23.01
N ALA A 216 -16.83 25.30 -22.05
CA ALA A 216 -17.36 25.57 -20.72
C ALA A 216 -16.55 26.66 -19.99
N THR A 217 -15.22 26.59 -20.04
CA THR A 217 -14.34 27.59 -19.43
C THR A 217 -14.56 28.97 -20.05
N VAL A 218 -14.61 29.09 -21.38
CA VAL A 218 -14.87 30.37 -22.06
C VAL A 218 -16.24 30.91 -21.69
N PHE A 219 -17.27 30.07 -21.70
CA PHE A 219 -18.62 30.46 -21.33
C PHE A 219 -18.71 30.94 -19.89
N CYS A 220 -18.23 30.15 -18.92
CA CYS A 220 -18.22 30.52 -17.51
C CYS A 220 -17.41 31.79 -17.24
N SER A 221 -16.22 31.91 -17.85
CA SER A 221 -15.37 33.10 -17.71
C SER A 221 -16.06 34.35 -18.28
N SER A 222 -16.76 34.21 -19.40
CA SER A 222 -17.52 35.32 -20.01
C SER A 222 -18.67 35.77 -19.12
N LEU A 223 -19.39 34.83 -18.49
CA LEU A 223 -20.45 35.16 -17.54
C LEU A 223 -19.91 35.87 -16.30
N ILE A 224 -18.80 35.38 -15.74
CA ILE A 224 -18.11 36.03 -14.61
C ILE A 224 -17.67 37.44 -15.01
N LEU A 225 -17.04 37.60 -16.17
CA LEU A 225 -16.60 38.90 -16.66
C LEU A 225 -17.78 39.86 -16.85
N ALA A 226 -18.88 39.41 -17.48
CA ALA A 226 -20.07 40.22 -17.65
C ALA A 226 -20.69 40.64 -16.31
N ALA A 227 -20.72 39.74 -15.33
CA ALA A 227 -21.19 40.06 -13.98
C ALA A 227 -20.28 41.10 -13.30
N VAL A 228 -18.97 40.93 -13.42
CA VAL A 228 -17.97 41.87 -12.91
C VAL A 228 -18.10 43.24 -13.58
N CYS A 229 -18.25 43.32 -14.90
CA CYS A 229 -18.46 44.59 -15.62
C CYS A 229 -19.78 45.28 -15.22
N LYS A 230 -20.83 44.50 -14.94
CA LYS A 230 -22.16 45.04 -14.62
C LYS A 230 -22.30 45.47 -13.16
N HIS A 231 -21.65 44.76 -12.24
CA HIS A 231 -21.86 44.92 -10.79
C HIS A 231 -20.60 45.34 -10.02
N GLY A 232 -19.43 45.31 -10.67
CA GLY A 232 -18.19 45.77 -10.06
C GLY A 232 -18.16 47.29 -9.97
N HIS A 233 -18.08 47.82 -8.75
CA HIS A 233 -17.75 49.22 -8.51
C HIS A 233 -16.25 49.45 -8.70
N PHE A 234 -15.80 49.43 -9.96
CA PHE A 234 -14.45 49.85 -10.29
C PHE A 234 -14.37 51.37 -10.19
N PHE A 235 -13.47 51.89 -9.35
CA PHE A 235 -13.15 53.32 -9.27
C PHE A 235 -12.87 53.87 -10.68
N PRO A 236 -13.25 55.13 -10.99
CA PRO A 236 -13.48 55.56 -12.36
C PRO A 236 -12.16 55.80 -13.08
N LEU A 237 -11.62 54.79 -13.75
CA LEU A 237 -10.58 55.02 -14.76
C LEU A 237 -10.41 53.95 -15.84
N VAL A 238 -11.28 52.94 -15.91
CA VAL A 238 -11.28 52.03 -17.07
C VAL A 238 -12.73 51.72 -17.44
N THR A 239 -13.26 52.47 -18.40
CA THR A 239 -14.41 52.03 -19.19
C THR A 239 -13.96 50.83 -20.04
N CYS A 240 -14.66 49.70 -19.88
CA CYS A 240 -14.50 48.53 -20.74
C CYS A 240 -14.85 48.85 -22.20
#